data_AF-A0A1X0NQB9-F1
#
_entry.id   AF-A0A1X0NQB9-F1
#
_cell.length_a   1.000
_cell.length_b   1.000
_cell.length_c   1.000
_cell.angle_alpha   90.00
_cell.angle_beta   90.00
_cell.angle_gamma   90.00
#
_symmetry.space_group_name_H-M   'P 1'
#
loop_
_entity.id
_entity.type
_entity.pdbx_description
1 polymer ?
#
loop_
_entity_poly.entity_id
_entity_poly.type
_entity_poly.pdbx_seq_one_letter_code
_entity_poly.pdbx_strand_id
1 'polypeptide(L)'
;HREEKRECAVVKATAATVCENGSEAHMPGSRIGNTSRCLKGDALRLRDVSTIDIHSIIGDICANVRCESGKVSVQYKGDDHWYECKEGNSISPSVTSAFSSGRIVCPPYSEVCMDLPIEPPPTEAVVVMEEEVYNFTASINE
;
A
#
# COMPACT_ATOMS: atom_id res chain seq x y z
N HIS A 1 -25.41 -20.50 30.89
CA HIS A 1 -25.03 -19.31 30.13
C HIS A 1 -23.95 -19.71 29.14
N ARG A 2 -24.31 -19.86 27.86
CA ARG A 2 -23.36 -20.23 26.79
C ARG A 2 -22.88 -18.92 26.19
N GLU A 3 -21.65 -18.53 26.51
CA GLU A 3 -20.99 -17.40 25.85
C GLU A 3 -20.77 -17.79 24.38
N GLU A 4 -21.58 -17.23 23.48
CA GLU A 4 -21.29 -17.26 22.05
C GLU A 4 -20.06 -16.39 21.81
N LYS A 5 -18.90 -17.04 21.66
CA LYS A 5 -17.69 -16.42 21.15
C LYS A 5 -17.99 -15.92 19.74
N ARG A 6 -18.25 -14.62 19.61
CA ARG A 6 -18.42 -13.97 18.30
C ARG A 6 -17.07 -14.00 17.59
N GLU A 7 -16.90 -14.93 16.67
CA GLU A 7 -15.72 -14.97 15.81
C GLU A 7 -15.81 -13.84 14.78
N CYS A 8 -14.89 -12.88 14.86
CA CYS A 8 -14.73 -11.86 13.84
C CYS A 8 -14.02 -12.47 12.63
N ALA A 9 -14.73 -12.64 11.52
CA ALA A 9 -14.10 -12.99 10.25
C ALA A 9 -13.28 -11.78 9.77
N VAL A 10 -11.95 -11.97 9.67
CA VAL A 10 -11.01 -10.95 9.18
C VAL A 10 -10.44 -11.44 7.85
N VAL A 11 -10.32 -10.52 6.88
CA VAL A 11 -9.63 -10.80 5.62
C VAL A 11 -8.16 -11.05 5.92
N LYS A 12 -7.67 -12.25 5.59
CA LYS A 12 -6.29 -12.64 5.85
C LYS A 12 -5.49 -12.60 4.55
N ALA A 13 -4.46 -11.76 4.51
CA ALA A 13 -3.53 -11.75 3.40
C ALA A 13 -2.73 -13.07 3.35
N THR A 14 -2.48 -13.55 2.14
CA THR A 14 -1.50 -14.59 1.83
C THR A 14 -0.24 -13.96 1.25
N ALA A 15 0.88 -14.67 1.23
CA ALA A 15 2.10 -14.19 0.57
C ALA A 15 1.87 -13.81 -0.92
N ALA A 16 0.95 -14.51 -1.60
CA ALA A 16 0.61 -14.22 -2.99
C ALA A 16 -0.25 -12.95 -3.16
N THR A 17 -0.88 -12.45 -2.10
CA THR A 17 -1.82 -11.31 -2.14
C THR A 17 -1.30 -10.08 -1.38
N VAL A 18 0.02 -9.95 -1.23
CA VAL A 18 0.66 -8.76 -0.63
C VAL A 18 0.90 -7.72 -1.72
N CYS A 19 0.50 -6.46 -1.49
CA CYS A 19 0.67 -5.41 -2.49
C CYS A 19 2.13 -5.08 -2.82
N GLU A 20 3.04 -5.33 -1.88
CA GLU A 20 4.45 -4.99 -2.01
C GLU A 20 5.18 -5.85 -3.05
N ASN A 21 4.92 -7.17 -3.04
CA ASN A 21 5.69 -8.17 -3.78
C ASN A 21 4.89 -9.45 -4.10
N GLY A 22 3.57 -9.41 -4.00
CA GLY A 22 2.69 -10.53 -4.32
C GLY A 22 2.62 -10.80 -5.83
N SER A 23 1.61 -11.57 -6.23
CA SER A 23 1.45 -12.02 -7.61
C SER A 23 0.25 -11.34 -8.27
N GLU A 24 0.47 -10.68 -9.40
CA GLU A 24 -0.60 -10.06 -10.21
C GLU A 24 -1.67 -11.07 -10.66
N ALA A 25 -1.30 -12.34 -10.84
CA ALA A 25 -2.24 -13.39 -11.23
C ALA A 25 -3.32 -13.65 -10.16
N HIS A 26 -3.02 -13.35 -8.89
CA HIS A 26 -3.94 -13.53 -7.76
C HIS A 26 -4.67 -12.23 -7.39
N MET A 27 -4.29 -11.09 -7.98
CA MET A 27 -4.88 -9.79 -7.72
C MET A 27 -5.18 -9.03 -9.03
N PRO A 28 -6.14 -9.51 -9.84
CA PRO A 28 -6.52 -8.84 -11.08
C PRO A 28 -6.87 -7.35 -10.87
N GLY A 29 -6.41 -6.49 -11.77
CA GLY A 29 -6.57 -5.02 -11.66
C GLY A 29 -5.59 -4.32 -10.72
N SER A 30 -4.79 -5.06 -9.96
CA SER A 30 -3.85 -4.48 -9.01
C SER A 30 -2.50 -4.16 -9.64
N ARG A 31 -1.90 -3.04 -9.22
CA ARG A 31 -0.51 -2.67 -9.50
C ARG A 31 0.34 -3.04 -8.28
N ILE A 32 1.27 -3.98 -8.45
CA ILE A 32 2.12 -4.52 -7.38
C ILE A 32 3.46 -3.79 -7.38
N GLY A 33 3.98 -3.47 -6.19
CA GLY A 33 5.25 -2.75 -6.04
C GLY A 33 5.47 -2.24 -4.62
N ASN A 34 6.70 -1.81 -4.30
CA ASN A 34 7.05 -1.48 -2.90
C ASN A 34 6.21 -0.33 -2.29
N THR A 35 5.76 0.59 -3.15
CA THR A 35 4.92 1.73 -2.78
C THR A 35 3.44 1.41 -2.87
N SER A 36 3.08 0.19 -3.30
CA SER A 36 1.69 -0.20 -3.43
C SER A 36 1.05 -0.47 -2.07
N ARG A 37 -0.18 0.00 -1.92
CA ARG A 37 -1.02 -0.23 -0.74
C ARG A 37 -2.40 -0.72 -1.18
N CYS A 38 -3.09 -1.40 -0.28
CA CYS A 38 -4.45 -1.85 -0.50
C CYS A 38 -5.39 -0.65 -0.43
N LEU A 39 -6.15 -0.41 -1.50
CA LEU A 39 -7.15 0.64 -1.58
C LEU A 39 -8.53 0.01 -1.72
N LYS A 40 -9.50 0.60 -1.03
CA LYS A 40 -10.90 0.21 -1.11
C LYS A 40 -11.45 0.53 -2.50
N GLY A 41 -12.01 -0.47 -3.16
CA GLY A 41 -12.82 -0.27 -4.36
C GLY A 41 -14.31 -0.17 -4.01
N ASP A 42 -15.04 0.58 -4.82
CA ASP A 42 -16.49 0.61 -4.81
C ASP A 42 -17.00 0.23 -6.20
N ALA A 43 -17.58 -0.97 -6.29
CA ALA A 43 -18.09 -1.57 -7.52
C ALA A 43 -17.11 -1.50 -8.71
N LEU A 44 -15.79 -1.61 -8.47
CA LEU A 44 -14.77 -1.58 -9.52
C LEU A 44 -14.98 -2.75 -10.46
N ARG A 45 -14.97 -2.49 -11.77
CA ARG A 45 -15.07 -3.54 -12.78
C ARG A 45 -13.89 -3.57 -13.70
N LEU A 46 -13.33 -4.75 -13.93
CA LEU A 46 -12.27 -4.92 -14.92
C LEU A 46 -12.78 -4.72 -16.35
N ARG A 47 -11.89 -4.28 -17.23
CA ARG A 47 -12.20 -4.09 -18.64
C ARG A 47 -12.05 -5.38 -19.44
N ASP A 48 -10.92 -6.08 -19.26
CA ASP A 48 -10.63 -7.33 -19.96
C ASP A 48 -10.94 -8.53 -19.07
N VAL A 49 -11.93 -9.32 -19.48
CA VAL A 49 -12.34 -10.55 -18.78
C VAL A 49 -11.86 -11.75 -19.60
N SER A 50 -10.56 -12.07 -19.55
CA SER A 50 -10.04 -13.29 -20.21
C SER A 50 -10.01 -14.52 -19.31
N THR A 51 -10.30 -14.40 -18.01
CA THR A 51 -10.46 -15.57 -17.15
C THR A 51 -11.94 -15.91 -17.04
N ILE A 52 -12.23 -17.04 -17.68
CA ILE A 52 -13.43 -17.84 -17.56
C ILE A 52 -13.77 -17.95 -16.07
N ASP A 53 -14.96 -17.45 -15.74
CA ASP A 53 -15.64 -17.50 -14.46
C ASP A 53 -15.21 -16.52 -13.35
N ILE A 54 -16.27 -15.99 -12.72
CA ILE A 54 -16.41 -15.44 -11.36
C ILE A 54 -15.78 -14.07 -11.04
N HIS A 55 -16.64 -13.05 -11.13
CA HIS A 55 -16.55 -11.69 -10.57
C HIS A 55 -15.78 -10.66 -11.39
N SER A 56 -16.49 -10.06 -12.37
CA SER A 56 -16.06 -8.80 -12.99
C SER A 56 -16.01 -7.64 -11.99
N ILE A 57 -16.52 -7.80 -10.77
CA ILE A 57 -16.46 -6.80 -9.71
C ILE A 57 -15.31 -7.13 -8.76
N ILE A 58 -14.38 -6.20 -8.63
CA ILE A 58 -13.25 -6.26 -7.71
C ILE A 58 -13.60 -5.45 -6.46
N GLY A 59 -13.41 -6.05 -5.30
CA GLY A 59 -13.65 -5.40 -4.02
C GLY A 59 -12.60 -4.34 -3.72
N ASP A 60 -11.34 -4.77 -3.60
CA ASP A 60 -10.20 -3.92 -3.25
C ASP A 60 -9.04 -4.21 -4.21
N ILE A 61 -8.13 -3.24 -4.37
CA ILE A 61 -7.00 -3.34 -5.30
C ILE A 61 -5.70 -2.89 -4.63
N CYS A 62 -4.56 -3.34 -5.15
CA CYS A 62 -3.30 -2.66 -4.90
C CYS A 62 -3.07 -1.55 -5.91
N ALA A 63 -2.63 -0.40 -5.44
CA ALA A 63 -2.19 0.71 -6.27
C ALA A 63 -0.99 1.38 -5.64
N ASN A 64 -0.13 1.97 -6.46
CA ASN A 64 0.99 2.77 -5.98
C ASN A 64 0.44 3.96 -5.19
N VAL A 65 0.97 4.16 -3.98
CA VAL A 65 0.65 5.30 -3.13
C VAL A 65 1.90 6.15 -2.95
N ARG A 66 1.72 7.47 -3.06
CA ARG A 66 2.74 8.45 -2.72
C ARG A 66 2.19 9.41 -1.67
N CYS A 67 3.00 9.64 -0.65
CA CYS A 67 2.68 10.49 0.48
C CYS A 67 3.58 11.72 0.43
N GLU A 68 3.01 12.91 0.27
CA GLU A 68 3.75 14.17 0.24
C GLU A 68 3.00 15.22 1.03
N SER A 69 3.63 15.79 2.08
CA SER A 69 3.08 16.91 2.86
C SER A 69 1.64 16.67 3.37
N GLY A 70 1.35 15.47 3.88
CA GLY A 70 0.02 15.09 4.37
C GLY A 70 -1.01 14.78 3.28
N LYS A 71 -0.59 14.71 2.01
CA LYS A 71 -1.45 14.35 0.87
C LYS A 71 -1.12 12.96 0.35
N VAL A 72 -2.15 12.26 -0.10
CA VAL A 72 -2.05 10.96 -0.78
C VAL A 72 -2.22 11.18 -2.28
N SER A 73 -1.32 10.62 -3.07
CA SER A 73 -1.49 10.47 -4.52
C SER A 73 -1.48 8.99 -4.89
N VAL A 74 -2.34 8.62 -5.83
CA VAL A 74 -2.56 7.23 -6.24
C VAL A 74 -2.26 7.05 -7.72
N GLN A 75 -1.61 5.95 -8.07
CA GLN A 75 -1.44 5.49 -9.45
C GLN A 75 -1.89 4.03 -9.54
N TYR A 76 -2.97 3.78 -10.30
CA TYR A 76 -3.62 2.47 -10.44
C TYR A 76 -3.26 1.78 -11.76
N LYS A 77 -3.71 0.53 -11.96
CA LYS A 77 -3.32 -0.27 -13.14
C LYS A 77 -3.94 0.26 -14.44
N GLY A 78 -3.14 0.26 -15.50
CA GLY A 78 -3.53 0.74 -16.83
C GLY A 78 -3.46 2.26 -16.99
N ASP A 79 -3.01 2.98 -15.96
CA ASP A 79 -2.79 4.42 -16.03
C ASP A 79 -1.52 4.80 -15.28
N ASP A 80 -0.61 5.49 -15.96
CA ASP A 80 0.64 5.95 -15.37
C ASP A 80 0.54 7.35 -14.77
N HIS A 81 -0.62 8.01 -14.85
CA HIS A 81 -0.85 9.27 -14.15
C HIS A 81 -1.01 9.08 -12.64
N TRP A 82 -0.53 10.08 -11.89
CA TRP A 82 -0.76 10.19 -10.46
C TRP A 82 -1.97 11.10 -10.21
N TYR A 83 -2.89 10.62 -9.37
CA TYR A 83 -4.11 11.33 -9.02
C TYR A 83 -4.07 11.71 -7.54
N GLU A 84 -4.25 13.00 -7.23
CA GLU A 84 -4.43 13.43 -5.84
C GLU A 84 -5.71 12.78 -5.28
N CYS A 85 -5.57 12.05 -4.19
CA CYS A 85 -6.63 11.26 -3.56
C CYS A 85 -6.92 11.83 -2.17
N LYS A 86 -7.80 12.83 -2.11
CA LYS A 86 -8.20 13.44 -0.85
C LYS A 86 -9.10 12.47 -0.06
N GLU A 87 -8.80 12.29 1.21
CA GLU A 87 -9.57 11.45 2.15
C GLU A 87 -11.09 11.66 2.02
N GLY A 88 -11.83 10.56 1.98
CA GLY A 88 -13.30 10.57 1.88
C GLY A 88 -13.85 10.84 0.47
N ASN A 89 -13.01 11.28 -0.47
CA ASN A 89 -13.38 11.35 -1.89
C ASN A 89 -13.18 10.00 -2.58
N SER A 90 -13.44 9.98 -3.89
CA SER A 90 -13.22 8.82 -4.73
C SER A 90 -12.72 9.22 -6.12
N ILE A 91 -11.89 8.38 -6.72
CA ILE A 91 -11.42 8.52 -8.09
C ILE A 91 -12.27 7.64 -9.01
N SER A 92 -12.79 8.23 -10.08
CA SER A 92 -13.35 7.47 -11.20
C SER A 92 -12.20 7.02 -12.10
N PRO A 93 -12.03 5.71 -12.36
CA PRO A 93 -10.95 5.23 -13.21
C PRO A 93 -10.97 5.86 -14.62
N SER A 94 -9.79 6.14 -15.15
CA SER A 94 -9.64 6.68 -16.51
C SER A 94 -10.02 5.64 -17.58
N VAL A 95 -10.25 6.13 -18.81
CA VAL A 95 -10.62 5.29 -19.95
C VAL A 95 -9.51 4.33 -20.39
N THR A 96 -8.25 4.65 -20.09
CA THR A 96 -7.08 3.81 -20.39
C THR A 96 -6.78 2.80 -19.29
N SER A 97 -7.37 2.98 -18.11
CA SER A 97 -7.17 2.09 -16.97
C SER A 97 -7.61 0.65 -17.24
N ALA A 98 -7.19 -0.26 -16.35
CA ALA A 98 -7.65 -1.64 -16.35
C ALA A 98 -9.15 -1.79 -16.00
N PHE A 99 -9.82 -0.70 -15.62
CA PHE A 99 -11.20 -0.71 -15.15
C PHE A 99 -12.16 -0.12 -16.19
N SER A 100 -13.35 -0.70 -16.28
CA SER A 100 -14.45 -0.23 -17.12
C SER A 100 -15.43 0.67 -16.36
N SER A 101 -15.53 0.53 -15.03
CA SER A 101 -16.42 1.30 -14.17
C SER A 101 -16.06 1.14 -12.68
N GLY A 102 -16.82 1.81 -11.82
CA GLY A 102 -16.65 1.82 -10.36
C GLY A 102 -15.81 3.00 -9.89
N ARG A 103 -15.36 2.95 -8.64
CA ARG A 103 -14.59 4.01 -8.00
C ARG A 103 -13.51 3.45 -7.10
N ILE A 104 -12.40 4.17 -6.98
CA ILE A 104 -11.36 3.91 -5.97
C ILE A 104 -11.61 4.89 -4.84
N VAL A 105 -11.87 4.39 -3.63
CA VAL A 105 -12.13 5.23 -2.45
C VAL A 105 -10.79 5.70 -1.88
N CYS A 106 -10.69 7.00 -1.63
CA CYS A 106 -9.48 7.60 -1.09
C CYS A 106 -9.37 7.32 0.41
N PRO A 107 -8.31 6.61 0.84
CA PRO A 107 -8.10 6.30 2.24
C PRO A 107 -7.70 7.57 3.01
N PRO A 108 -7.84 7.56 4.34
CA PRO A 108 -7.14 8.52 5.19
C PRO A 108 -5.63 8.36 5.03
N TYR A 109 -4.91 9.46 5.18
CA TYR A 109 -3.46 9.49 4.99
C TYR A 109 -2.75 8.47 5.90
N SER A 110 -3.16 8.37 7.17
CA SER A 110 -2.57 7.47 8.17
C SER A 110 -2.73 5.97 7.90
N GLU A 111 -3.67 5.55 7.03
CA GLU A 111 -3.84 4.14 6.68
C GLU A 111 -2.80 3.65 5.67
N VAL A 112 -2.32 4.55 4.81
CA VAL A 112 -1.44 4.20 3.68
C VAL A 112 -0.07 4.85 3.76
N CYS A 113 0.06 5.89 4.57
CA CYS A 113 1.28 6.61 4.84
C CYS A 113 1.66 6.39 6.31
N MET A 114 2.79 5.75 6.53
CA MET A 114 3.45 5.82 7.82
C MET A 114 4.23 7.13 7.81
N ASP A 115 3.78 8.12 8.57
CA ASP A 115 4.67 9.19 9.01
C ASP A 115 5.68 8.53 9.95
N LEU A 116 6.69 7.86 9.39
CA LEU A 116 7.93 7.75 10.13
C LEU A 116 8.41 9.20 10.22
N PRO A 117 8.43 9.84 11.40
CA PRO A 117 9.27 11.00 11.52
C PRO A 117 10.64 10.52 11.07
N ILE A 118 11.19 11.16 10.04
CA ILE A 118 12.62 11.17 9.87
C ILE A 118 13.09 11.97 11.09
N GLU A 119 13.10 11.36 12.27
CA GLU A 119 14.02 11.84 13.29
C GLU A 119 15.37 11.63 12.63
N PRO A 120 16.10 12.69 12.24
CA PRO A 120 17.52 12.50 12.06
C PRO A 120 18.00 11.77 13.32
N PRO A 121 18.86 10.75 13.21
CA PRO A 121 19.41 10.11 14.41
C PRO A 121 19.81 11.25 15.35
N PRO A 122 19.38 11.23 16.63
CA PRO A 122 19.78 12.28 17.56
C PRO A 122 21.28 12.43 17.41
N THR A 123 21.76 13.65 17.22
CA THR A 123 23.18 13.91 16.93
C THR A 123 24.10 13.20 17.93
N GLU A 124 23.61 12.96 19.15
CA GLU A 124 24.24 12.12 20.17
C GLU A 124 24.45 10.65 19.73
N ALA A 125 23.50 9.99 19.08
CA ALA A 125 23.65 8.59 18.62
C ALA A 125 24.67 8.44 17.49
N VAL A 126 24.86 9.46 16.65
CA VAL A 126 25.90 9.46 15.60
C VAL A 126 27.29 9.55 16.24
N VAL A 127 27.44 10.39 17.27
CA VAL A 127 28.70 10.57 18.01
C VAL A 127 29.04 9.28 18.79
N VAL A 128 28.05 8.62 19.38
CA VAL A 128 28.26 7.35 20.12
C VAL A 128 28.75 6.24 19.19
N MET A 129 28.22 6.12 17.96
CA MET A 129 28.74 5.13 17.00
C MET A 129 30.17 5.44 16.53
N GLU A 130 30.53 6.72 16.35
CA GLU A 130 31.90 7.10 15.97
C GLU A 130 32.90 6.89 17.12
N GLU A 131 32.50 7.16 18.37
CA GLU A 131 33.33 6.96 19.56
C GLU A 131 33.55 5.47 19.88
N GLU A 132 32.52 4.62 19.72
CA GLU A 132 32.67 3.16 19.85
C GLU A 132 33.65 2.59 18.81
N VAL A 133 33.64 3.09 17.57
CA VAL A 133 34.57 2.67 16.51
C VAL A 133 36.01 3.16 16.81
N TYR A 134 36.18 4.36 17.36
CA TYR A 134 37.48 4.88 17.75
C TYR A 134 38.08 4.12 18.94
N ASN A 135 37.29 3.86 19.99
CA ASN A 135 37.74 3.08 21.15
C ASN A 135 37.98 1.60 20.82
N PHE A 136 37.20 1.03 19.89
CA PHE A 136 37.45 -0.32 19.40
C PHE A 136 38.78 -0.39 18.65
N THR A 137 39.06 0.53 17.72
CA THR A 137 40.33 0.55 16.96
C THR A 137 41.56 0.86 17.81
N ALA A 138 41.41 1.60 18.91
CA ALA A 138 42.49 1.81 19.88
C ALA A 138 42.83 0.53 20.67
N SER A 139 41.84 -0.30 21.03
CA SER A 139 42.07 -1.54 21.80
C SER A 139 42.62 -2.72 20.99
N ILE A 140 42.64 -2.65 19.64
CA ILE A 140 43.18 -3.71 18.77
C ILE A 140 44.67 -3.49 18.44
N ASN A 141 45.26 -2.35 18.82
CA ASN A 141 46.62 -1.95 18.47
C ASN A 141 47.58 -1.88 19.67
N GLU A 142 47.22 -2.45 20.82
CA GLU A 142 48.12 -2.69 21.97
C GLU A 142 48.36 -4.19 22.21
#